data_AF-A0A0K8WBI4-F1
#
_entry.id   AF-A0A0K8WBI4-F1
#
_cell.length_a   1.000
_cell.length_b   1.000
_cell.length_c   1.000
_cell.angle_alpha   90.00
_cell.angle_beta   90.00
_cell.angle_gamma   90.00
#
_symmetry.space_group_name_H-M   'P 1'
#
loop_
_entity.id
_entity.type
_entity.pdbx_description
1 polymer ?
#
loop_
_entity_poly.entity_id
_entity_poly.type
_entity_poly.pdbx_seq_one_letter_code
_entity_poly.pdbx_strand_id
1 'polypeptide(L)'
;MGLHPVAGHFISEHYMFAKGFETYSYYGPLNWITFNVGYHNEHHDFPAVPGSRLPDVKRIAPEFYEAMPQHTSWSRVLYDFVTDPAVGPYARVKRHQRGLKT
;
A
#
# COMPACT_ATOMS: atom_id res chain seq x y z
N MET A 1 -1.39 10.01 -14.76
CA MET A 1 -0.48 10.12 -13.59
C MET A 1 0.83 10.72 -14.08
N GLY A 2 1.14 11.97 -13.71
CA GLY A 2 2.42 12.63 -14.07
C GLY A 2 3.53 12.32 -13.07
N LEU A 3 4.70 12.94 -13.23
CA LEU A 3 5.80 12.87 -12.26
C LEU A 3 5.42 13.63 -10.99
N HIS A 4 4.78 12.93 -10.06
CA HIS A 4 4.41 13.46 -8.76
C HIS A 4 4.86 12.48 -7.67
N PRO A 5 5.67 12.90 -6.67
CA PRO A 5 6.27 11.99 -5.69
C PRO A 5 5.23 11.25 -4.83
N VAL A 6 4.03 11.80 -4.67
CA VAL A 6 2.89 11.15 -3.97
C VAL A 6 2.13 10.16 -4.87
N ALA A 7 2.29 10.23 -6.19
CA ALA A 7 1.59 9.30 -7.10
C ALA A 7 1.98 7.84 -6.88
N GLY A 8 3.14 7.60 -6.25
CA GLY A 8 3.56 6.26 -5.83
C GLY A 8 2.63 5.60 -4.83
N HIS A 9 1.79 6.36 -4.12
CA HIS A 9 0.76 5.82 -3.24
C HIS A 9 -0.19 4.87 -4.01
N PHE A 10 -0.70 5.30 -5.16
CA PHE A 10 -1.60 4.47 -5.97
C PHE A 10 -0.94 3.19 -6.46
N ILE A 11 0.38 3.21 -6.71
CA ILE A 11 1.10 2.01 -7.13
C ILE A 11 1.33 1.08 -5.93
N SER A 12 1.72 1.64 -4.79
CA SER A 12 1.88 0.94 -3.51
C SER A 12 0.62 0.21 -3.09
N GLU A 13 -0.56 0.73 -3.40
CA GLU A 13 -1.84 0.14 -2.96
C GLU A 13 -2.38 -0.95 -3.91
N HIS A 14 -1.89 -1.02 -5.17
CA HIS A 14 -2.55 -1.81 -6.23
C HIS A 14 -1.63 -2.78 -6.98
N TYR A 15 -0.33 -2.81 -6.65
CA TYR A 15 0.64 -3.72 -7.27
C TYR A 15 1.37 -4.54 -6.21
N MET A 16 1.70 -5.77 -6.56
CA MET A 16 2.38 -6.71 -5.68
C MET A 16 3.89 -6.44 -5.66
N PHE A 17 4.40 -5.91 -4.55
CA PHE A 17 5.83 -5.81 -4.28
C PHE A 17 6.38 -7.02 -3.51
N ALA A 18 5.51 -7.74 -2.80
CA ALA A 18 5.76 -9.00 -2.12
C ALA A 18 4.67 -10.03 -2.53
N LYS A 19 5.10 -11.26 -2.83
CA LYS A 19 4.17 -12.33 -3.23
C LYS A 19 3.18 -12.62 -2.09
N GLY A 20 1.89 -12.52 -2.38
CA GLY A 20 0.78 -12.79 -1.44
C GLY A 20 0.17 -11.55 -0.79
N PHE A 21 0.76 -10.37 -0.94
CA PHE A 21 0.22 -9.12 -0.39
C PHE A 21 -0.34 -8.23 -1.51
N GLU A 22 -1.64 -7.93 -1.43
CA GLU A 22 -2.37 -7.15 -2.44
C GLU A 22 -2.21 -5.64 -2.24
N THR A 23 -1.99 -5.19 -1.00
CA THR A 23 -1.86 -3.77 -0.66
C THR A 23 -0.89 -3.57 0.50
N TYR A 24 -0.32 -2.37 0.58
CA TYR A 24 0.81 -2.04 1.44
C TYR A 24 0.60 -0.69 2.09
N SER A 25 0.87 -0.62 3.40
CA SER A 25 0.91 0.65 4.11
C SER A 25 2.24 1.35 3.88
N TYR A 26 2.19 2.68 3.91
CA TYR A 26 3.33 3.57 3.84
C TYR A 26 3.52 4.29 5.18
N TYR A 27 4.72 4.14 5.76
CA TYR A 27 5.12 4.81 7.01
C TYR A 27 6.35 5.68 6.77
N GLY A 28 6.21 6.69 5.93
CA GLY A 28 7.26 7.65 5.68
C GLY A 28 6.84 9.10 5.89
N PRO A 29 7.76 10.06 5.70
CA PRO A 29 7.54 11.46 6.03
C PRO A 29 6.40 12.11 5.25
N LEU A 30 6.02 11.57 4.09
CA LEU A 30 4.93 12.14 3.28
C LEU A 30 3.58 12.03 3.98
N ASN A 31 3.41 11.14 4.98
CA ASN A 31 2.18 11.08 5.78
C ASN A 31 1.84 12.40 6.47
N TRP A 32 2.85 13.19 6.85
CA TRP A 32 2.62 14.49 7.49
C TRP A 32 1.91 15.48 6.58
N ILE A 33 2.22 15.46 5.28
CA ILE A 33 1.61 16.37 4.29
C ILE A 33 0.39 15.75 3.61
N THR A 34 0.24 14.42 3.66
CA THR A 34 -0.90 13.69 3.10
C THR A 34 -1.91 13.25 4.17
N PHE A 35 -1.85 13.83 5.37
CA PHE A 35 -2.82 13.56 6.44
C PHE A 35 -2.97 12.07 6.79
N ASN A 36 -1.84 11.36 6.89
CA ASN A 36 -1.76 9.93 7.22
C ASN A 36 -2.44 8.98 6.23
N VAL A 37 -2.64 9.41 4.98
CA VAL A 37 -3.19 8.56 3.91
C VAL A 37 -2.40 7.27 3.70
N GLY A 38 -1.09 7.25 4.01
CA GLY A 38 -0.28 6.03 3.91
C GLY A 38 -0.61 4.94 4.92
N TYR A 39 -1.40 5.19 5.96
CA TYR A 39 -1.92 4.14 6.86
C TYR A 39 -3.06 3.36 6.19
N HIS A 40 -2.72 2.74 5.07
CA HIS A 40 -3.70 2.23 4.11
C HIS A 40 -4.37 0.94 4.62
N ASN A 41 -3.61 0.00 5.17
CA ASN A 41 -4.19 -1.23 5.72
C ASN A 41 -5.07 -0.91 6.93
N GLU A 42 -4.62 -0.01 7.80
CA GLU A 42 -5.40 0.45 8.95
C GLU A 42 -6.69 1.14 8.51
N HIS A 43 -6.66 1.92 7.42
CA HIS A 43 -7.85 2.55 6.87
C HIS A 43 -8.83 1.52 6.29
N HIS A 44 -8.33 0.50 5.60
CA HIS A 44 -9.17 -0.56 5.04
C HIS A 44 -9.81 -1.44 6.11
N ASP A 45 -9.10 -1.71 7.21
CA ASP A 45 -9.64 -2.44 8.36
C ASP A 45 -10.66 -1.61 9.15
N PHE A 46 -10.39 -0.31 9.31
CA PHE A 46 -11.20 0.62 10.10
C PHE A 46 -11.59 1.89 9.32
N PRO A 47 -12.46 1.78 8.29
CA PRO A 47 -12.78 2.90 7.40
C PRO A 47 -13.50 4.07 8.09
N ALA A 48 -14.09 3.82 9.27
CA ALA A 48 -14.75 4.83 10.08
C ALA A 48 -13.78 5.64 10.98
N VAL A 49 -12.51 5.20 11.12
CA VAL A 49 -11.51 5.91 11.92
C VAL A 49 -10.94 7.06 11.10
N PRO A 50 -10.93 8.31 11.61
CA PRO A 50 -10.36 9.43 10.87
C PRO A 50 -8.86 9.24 10.69
N GLY A 51 -8.33 9.73 9.55
CA GLY A 51 -6.90 9.64 9.20
C GLY A 51 -5.94 10.11 10.29
N SER A 52 -6.32 11.14 11.05
CA SER A 52 -5.54 11.65 12.17
C SER A 52 -5.33 10.64 13.31
N ARG A 53 -6.18 9.61 13.41
CA ARG A 53 -6.13 8.56 14.43
C ARG A 53 -5.66 7.20 13.92
N LEU A 54 -5.40 7.06 12.61
CA LEU A 54 -4.83 5.82 12.08
C LEU A 54 -3.46 5.44 12.68
N PRO A 55 -2.57 6.38 13.06
CA PRO A 55 -1.36 6.03 13.81
C PRO A 55 -1.64 5.33 15.14
N ASP A 56 -2.76 5.65 15.80
CA ASP A 56 -3.15 4.99 17.04
C ASP A 56 -3.64 3.57 16.81
N VAL A 57 -4.31 3.30 15.68
CA VAL A 57 -4.73 1.94 15.29
C VAL A 57 -3.52 1.01 15.22
N LYS A 58 -2.49 1.42 14.48
CA LYS A 58 -1.22 0.67 14.39
C LYS A 58 -0.58 0.45 15.75
N ARG A 59 -0.60 1.48 16.61
CA ARG A 59 0.01 1.44 17.95
C ARG A 59 -0.73 0.51 18.91
N ILE A 60 -2.05 0.39 18.79
CA ILE A 60 -2.88 -0.45 19.66
C ILE A 60 -2.78 -1.93 19.27
N ALA A 61 -2.62 -2.21 17.98
CA ALA A 61 -2.62 -3.56 17.43
C ALA A 61 -1.36 -3.85 16.56
N PRO A 62 -0.14 -3.61 17.06
CA PRO A 62 1.10 -3.72 16.27
C PRO A 62 1.34 -5.12 15.72
N GLU A 63 0.87 -6.15 16.40
CA GLU A 63 1.02 -7.56 16.01
C GLU A 63 0.41 -7.88 14.64
N PHE A 64 -0.58 -7.10 14.20
CA PHE A 64 -1.20 -7.25 12.88
C PHE A 64 -0.46 -6.50 11.78
N TYR A 65 0.25 -5.41 12.11
CA TYR A 65 0.80 -4.48 11.12
C TYR A 65 2.33 -4.53 11.00
N GLU A 66 3.08 -4.86 12.06
CA GLU A 66 4.55 -4.82 12.04
C GLU A 66 5.19 -5.94 11.19
N ALA A 67 4.56 -7.11 11.13
CA ALA A 67 5.03 -8.24 10.33
C ALA A 67 4.67 -8.12 8.83
N MET A 68 3.80 -7.16 8.47
CA MET A 68 3.37 -6.96 7.09
C MET A 68 4.41 -6.18 6.29
N PRO A 69 4.57 -6.48 4.99
CA PRO A 69 5.38 -5.64 4.11
C PRO A 69 4.84 -4.21 4.07
N GLN A 70 5.74 -3.24 4.18
CA GLN A 70 5.42 -1.81 4.25
C GLN A 70 6.42 -1.00 3.41
N HIS A 71 5.97 0.15 2.90
CA HIS A 71 6.83 1.08 2.18
C HIS A 71 7.26 2.25 3.06
N THR A 72 8.47 2.73 2.86
CA THR A 72 9.02 3.92 3.55
C THR A 72 9.21 5.10 2.60
N SER A 73 9.14 4.88 1.28
CA SER A 73 9.29 5.91 0.25
C SER A 73 8.40 5.63 -0.96
N TRP A 74 7.41 6.49 -1.25
CA TRP A 74 6.61 6.41 -2.47
C TRP A 74 7.40 6.75 -3.73
N SER A 75 8.41 7.61 -3.64
CA SER A 75 9.32 7.87 -4.76
C SER A 75 10.12 6.61 -5.13
N ARG A 76 10.48 5.80 -4.14
CA ARG A 76 11.12 4.50 -4.38
C ARG A 76 10.15 3.52 -5.03
N VAL A 77 8.89 3.47 -4.59
CA VAL A 77 7.83 2.68 -5.24
C VAL A 77 7.70 3.02 -6.72
N LEU A 78 7.72 4.32 -7.07
CA LEU A 78 7.70 4.77 -8.46
C LEU A 78 8.94 4.30 -9.24
N TYR A 79 10.12 4.42 -8.64
CA TYR A 79 11.37 3.99 -9.25
C TYR A 79 11.39 2.48 -9.50
N ASP A 80 11.05 1.69 -8.49
CA ASP A 80 11.00 0.22 -8.55
C ASP A 80 9.98 -0.22 -9.61
N PHE A 81 8.81 0.41 -9.69
CA PHE A 81 7.80 0.10 -10.72
C PHE A 81 8.28 0.36 -12.17
N VAL A 82 9.16 1.34 -12.37
CA VAL A 82 9.69 1.67 -13.71
C VAL A 82 10.90 0.81 -14.07
N THR A 83 11.72 0.45 -13.08
CA THR A 83 13.04 -0.14 -13.31
C THR A 83 13.12 -1.63 -13.00
N ASP A 84 12.25 -2.16 -12.14
CA ASP A 84 12.19 -3.57 -11.80
C ASP A 84 11.19 -4.32 -12.71
N PRO A 85 11.65 -5.22 -13.59
CA PRO A 85 10.76 -6.01 -14.44
C PRO A 85 9.85 -6.97 -13.66
N ALA A 86 10.15 -7.26 -12.39
CA ALA A 86 9.29 -8.07 -11.51
C ALA A 86 8.06 -7.28 -10.99
N VAL A 87 8.16 -5.95 -10.90
CA VAL A 87 7.10 -5.06 -10.39
C VAL A 87 6.52 -4.25 -11.53
N GLY A 88 6.02 -4.95 -12.55
CA GLY A 88 5.42 -4.33 -13.72
C GLY A 88 3.88 -4.23 -13.63
N PRO A 89 3.24 -3.73 -14.70
CA PRO A 89 1.79 -3.65 -14.81
C PRO A 89 1.05 -4.99 -14.68
N TYR A 90 1.74 -6.12 -14.65
CA TYR A 90 1.13 -7.45 -14.51
C TYR A 90 1.35 -8.05 -13.12
N ALA A 91 2.08 -7.38 -12.23
CA ALA A 91 2.27 -7.78 -10.84
C ALA A 91 1.02 -7.46 -10.01
N ARG A 92 -0.09 -8.14 -10.32
CA ARG A 92 -1.39 -7.97 -9.64
C ARG A 92 -1.95 -9.34 -9.29
N VAL A 93 -2.65 -9.45 -8.16
CA VAL A 93 -3.44 -10.65 -7.87
C VAL A 93 -4.71 -10.61 -8.72
N LYS A 94 -4.95 -11.68 -9.49
CA LYS A 94 -6.22 -11.89 -10.19
C LYS A 94 -6.97 -13.00 -9.45
N ARG A 95 -8.07 -12.65 -8.77
CA ARG A 95 -8.91 -13.64 -8.10
C ARG A 95 -9.61 -14.50 -9.15
N HIS A 96 -9.62 -15.83 -8.97
CA HIS A 96 -10.44 -16.71 -9.78
C HIS A 96 -11.92 -16.39 -9.56
N GLN A 97 -12.67 -16.15 -10.62
CA GLN A 97 -14.12 -16.01 -10.50
C GLN A 97 -14.69 -17.35 -10.02
N ARG A 98 -15.40 -17.30 -8.89
CA ARG A 98 -16.07 -18.46 -8.33
C ARG A 98 -17.23 -18.85 -9.26
N GLY A 99 -17.00 -19.81 -10.16
CA GLY A 99 -18.08 -20.43 -10.96
C GLY A 99 -17.82 -20.62 -12.46
N LEU A 100 -16.72 -20.15 -13.03
CA LEU A 100 -16.39 -20.46 -14.44
C LEU A 100 -15.30 -21.52 -14.48
N LYS A 101 -15.67 -22.72 -14.97
CA LYS A 101 -14.70 -23.73 -15.37
C LYS A 101 -13.95 -23.20 -16.59
N THR A 102 -12.64 -23.38 -16.52
CA THR A 102 -11.57 -23.03 -17.48
C THR A 102 -11.98 -23.05 -18.95
#